data_AF-A0ABD1B932-F1
#
_entry.id   AF-A0ABD1B932-F1
#
_cell.length_a   1.000
_cell.length_b   1.000
_cell.length_c   1.000
_cell.angle_alpha   90.00
_cell.angle_beta   90.00
_cell.angle_gamma   90.00
#
_symmetry.space_group_name_H-M   'P 1'
#
loop_
_entity.id
_entity.type
_entity.pdbx_description
1 polymer ?
#
loop_
_entity_poly.entity_id
_entity_poly.type
_entity_poly.pdbx_seq_one_letter_code
_entity_poly.pdbx_strand_id
1 'polypeptide(L)'
;MVFDCQYYTEINKVKVTATKFSDYILYWWDRLVTSRRRNQECPVETWTEMKMIMRKKFVSSYYYRELHNQLRRLVQGSKTVENYYQELEALMIKADV
;
A
#
# COMPACT_ATOMS: atom_id res chain seq x y z
N MET A 1 5.95 11.28 -8.95
CA MET A 1 6.22 9.84 -8.81
C MET A 1 7.73 9.63 -8.72
N VAL A 2 8.26 9.11 -7.61
CA VAL A 2 9.73 9.00 -7.37
C VAL A 2 10.41 8.13 -8.44
N PHE A 3 9.75 7.07 -8.91
CA PHE A 3 10.29 6.17 -9.93
C PHE A 3 10.10 6.63 -11.37
N ASP A 4 9.31 7.67 -11.63
CA ASP A 4 9.07 8.14 -13.01
C ASP A 4 10.07 9.24 -13.41
N CYS A 5 10.76 9.83 -12.44
CA CYS A 5 11.81 10.82 -12.66
C CYS A 5 13.19 10.18 -12.93
N GLN A 6 13.33 8.88 -12.69
CA GLN A 6 14.58 8.14 -12.80
C GLN A 6 14.27 6.81 -13.50
N TYR A 7 14.94 6.50 -14.62
CA TYR A 7 14.75 5.29 -15.42
C TYR A 7 15.16 4.01 -14.66
N TYR A 8 14.44 3.68 -13.59
CA TYR A 8 14.68 2.48 -12.80
C TYR A 8 14.16 1.25 -13.53
N THR A 9 15.02 0.24 -13.65
CA THR A 9 14.57 -1.12 -13.95
C THR A 9 13.64 -1.62 -12.84
N GLU A 10 12.73 -2.53 -13.18
CA GLU A 10 11.75 -3.09 -12.23
C GLU A 10 12.43 -3.65 -10.97
N ILE A 11 13.53 -4.39 -11.14
CA ILE A 11 14.32 -4.93 -10.03
C ILE A 11 14.96 -3.85 -9.16
N ASN A 12 15.36 -2.72 -9.74
CA ASN A 12 15.92 -1.60 -8.96
C ASN A 12 14.82 -0.92 -8.13
N LYS A 13 13.59 -0.81 -8.64
CA LYS A 13 12.44 -0.32 -7.84
C LYS A 13 12.20 -1.21 -6.62
N VAL A 14 12.26 -2.53 -6.80
CA VAL A 14 12.13 -3.49 -5.70
C VAL A 14 13.26 -3.31 -4.67
N LYS A 15 14.51 -3.28 -5.12
CA LYS A 15 15.68 -3.12 -4.24
C LYS A 15 15.62 -1.80 -3.46
N VAL A 16 15.37 -0.68 -4.13
CA VAL A 16 15.29 0.64 -3.49
C VAL A 16 14.13 0.70 -2.50
N THR A 17 13.00 0.08 -2.80
CA THR A 17 11.87 0.06 -1.85
C THR A 17 12.19 -0.81 -0.63
N ALA A 18 12.82 -1.97 -0.84
CA ALA A 18 13.19 -2.87 0.24
C ALA A 18 14.16 -2.20 1.25
N THR A 19 15.05 -1.30 0.80
CA THR A 19 15.93 -0.56 1.72
C THR A 19 15.22 0.54 2.53
N LYS A 20 14.00 0.92 2.13
CA LYS A 20 13.18 1.88 2.86
C LYS A 20 12.27 1.24 3.91
N PHE A 21 12.22 -0.10 3.97
CA PHE A 21 11.46 -0.78 5.01
C PHE A 21 12.10 -0.61 6.38
N SER A 22 11.26 -0.34 7.37
CA SER A 22 11.64 -0.26 8.78
C SER A 22 10.80 -1.23 9.62
N ASP A 23 11.29 -1.47 10.84
CA ASP A 23 10.56 -2.15 11.91
C ASP A 23 9.97 -3.51 11.49
N TYR A 24 8.68 -3.69 11.74
CA TYR A 24 7.94 -4.91 11.43
C TYR A 24 7.90 -5.21 9.92
N ILE A 25 7.88 -4.19 9.06
CA ILE A 25 7.82 -4.38 7.61
C ILE A 25 9.14 -5.01 7.13
N LEU A 26 10.28 -4.53 7.64
CA LEU A 26 11.60 -5.08 7.31
C LEU A 26 11.71 -6.55 7.73
N TYR A 27 11.31 -6.87 8.97
CA TYR A 27 11.32 -8.25 9.47
C TYR A 27 10.44 -9.18 8.64
N TRP A 28 9.23 -8.73 8.29
CA TRP A 28 8.32 -9.50 7.43
C TRP A 28 8.92 -9.73 6.04
N TRP A 29 9.52 -8.71 5.43
CA TRP A 29 10.12 -8.80 4.10
C TRP A 29 11.31 -9.78 4.08
N ASP A 30 12.18 -9.73 5.08
CA ASP A 30 13.30 -10.67 5.21
C ASP A 30 12.82 -12.13 5.32
N ARG A 31 11.77 -12.35 6.13
CA ARG A 31 11.12 -13.67 6.22
C ARG A 31 10.52 -14.13 4.91
N LEU A 32 9.86 -13.24 4.17
CA LEU A 32 9.29 -13.56 2.86
C LEU A 32 10.39 -14.00 1.89
N VAL A 33 11.46 -13.21 1.74
CA VAL A 33 12.57 -13.50 0.83
C VAL A 33 13.27 -14.81 1.22
N THR A 34 13.50 -15.02 2.52
CA THR A 34 14.11 -16.25 3.04
C THR A 34 13.23 -17.47 2.78
N SER A 35 11.92 -17.38 3.01
CA SER A 35 10.97 -18.47 2.75
C SER A 35 10.95 -18.83 1.27
N ARG A 36 10.85 -17.83 0.37
CA ARG A 36 10.85 -18.07 -1.07
C ARG A 36 12.10 -18.79 -1.53
N ARG A 37 13.28 -18.35 -1.07
CA ARG A 37 14.55 -19.00 -1.39
C ARG A 37 14.57 -20.46 -0.93
N ARG A 38 14.09 -20.76 0.28
CA ARG A 38 14.03 -22.14 0.81
C ARG A 38 13.09 -23.02 0.00
N ASN A 39 11.99 -22.46 -0.48
CA ASN A 39 10.99 -23.15 -1.29
C ASN A 39 11.33 -23.21 -2.78
N GLN A 40 12.47 -22.65 -3.20
CA GLN A 40 12.84 -22.52 -4.62
C GLN A 40 11.82 -21.72 -5.44
N GLU A 41 11.08 -20.81 -4.80
CA GLU A 41 10.18 -19.87 -5.47
C GLU A 41 10.98 -18.74 -6.14
N CYS A 42 10.44 -18.19 -7.24
CA CYS A 42 11.06 -17.06 -7.92
C CYS A 42 11.20 -15.86 -6.96
N PRO A 43 12.33 -15.13 -7.01
CA PRO A 43 12.50 -13.90 -6.26
C PRO A 43 11.48 -12.85 -6.72
N VAL A 44 11.18 -11.88 -5.86
CA VAL A 44 10.33 -10.74 -6.25
C VAL A 44 11.18 -9.80 -7.11
N GLU A 45 10.92 -9.78 -8.41
CA GLU A 45 11.74 -9.02 -9.38
C GLU A 45 11.01 -7.80 -9.95
N THR A 46 9.69 -7.75 -9.81
CA THR A 46 8.87 -6.66 -10.37
C THR A 46 8.24 -5.77 -9.31
N TRP A 47 8.10 -4.49 -9.63
CA TRP A 47 7.44 -3.55 -8.74
C TRP A 47 5.96 -3.89 -8.55
N THR A 48 5.31 -4.39 -9.61
CA THR A 48 3.93 -4.86 -9.58
C THR A 48 3.73 -6.02 -8.62
N GLU A 49 4.61 -7.02 -8.64
CA GLU A 49 4.56 -8.15 -7.72
C GLU A 49 4.79 -7.71 -6.27
N MET A 50 5.80 -6.86 -6.02
CA MET A 50 6.06 -6.33 -4.68
C MET A 50 4.83 -5.60 -4.12
N LYS A 51 4.19 -4.73 -4.91
CA LYS A 51 2.93 -4.05 -4.53
C LYS A 51 1.82 -5.04 -4.22
N MET A 52 1.66 -6.09 -5.02
CA MET A 52 0.64 -7.11 -4.81
C MET A 52 0.83 -7.84 -3.48
N ILE A 53 2.06 -8.28 -3.18
CA ILE A 53 2.38 -8.99 -1.95
C ILE A 53 2.18 -8.08 -0.72
N MET A 54 2.65 -6.82 -0.81
CA MET A 54 2.44 -5.84 0.26
C MET A 54 0.95 -5.58 0.50
N ARG A 55 0.16 -5.38 -0.56
CA ARG A 55 -1.30 -5.22 -0.43
C ARG A 55 -1.92 -6.44 0.24
N LYS A 56 -1.58 -7.65 -0.20
CA LYS A 56 -2.10 -8.89 0.41
C LYS A 56 -1.77 -9.01 1.90
N LYS A 57 -0.61 -8.54 2.34
CA LYS A 57 -0.17 -8.64 3.75
C LYS A 57 -0.78 -7.55 4.63
N PHE A 58 -0.82 -6.31 4.14
CA PHE A 58 -1.08 -5.13 4.97
C PHE A 58 -2.44 -4.48 4.71
N VAL A 59 -3.10 -4.80 3.59
CA VAL A 59 -4.47 -4.36 3.33
C VAL A 59 -5.41 -5.48 3.77
N SER A 60 -6.20 -5.19 4.81
CA SER A 60 -7.24 -6.10 5.28
C SER A 60 -8.25 -6.39 4.17
N SER A 61 -8.81 -7.60 4.15
CA SER A 61 -9.91 -7.97 3.23
C SER A 61 -11.15 -7.08 3.39
N TYR A 62 -11.34 -6.50 4.58
CA TYR A 62 -12.44 -5.59 4.87
C TYR A 62 -12.14 -4.12 4.58
N TYR A 63 -10.92 -3.79 4.10
CA TYR A 63 -10.50 -2.40 3.91
C TYR A 63 -11.49 -1.58 3.07
N TYR A 64 -11.88 -2.09 1.89
CA TYR A 64 -12.83 -1.41 1.01
C TYR A 64 -14.22 -1.29 1.64
N ARG A 65 -14.68 -2.33 2.34
CA ARG A 65 -15.95 -2.28 3.07
C ARG A 65 -15.93 -1.19 4.15
N GLU A 66 -14.81 -1.06 4.85
CA GLU A 66 -14.66 -0.04 5.88
C GLU A 66 -14.64 1.37 5.30
N LEU A 67 -13.98 1.58 4.15
CA LEU A 67 -14.03 2.86 3.43
C LEU A 67 -15.47 3.24 3.04
N HIS A 68 -16.25 2.31 2.49
CA HIS A 68 -17.66 2.58 2.17
C HIS A 68 -18.50 2.83 3.42
N ASN A 69 -18.22 2.14 4.53
CA ASN A 69 -18.89 2.39 5.80
C ASN A 69 -18.56 3.78 6.34
N GLN A 70 -17.30 4.20 6.26
CA GLN A 70 -16.85 5.54 6.65
C GLN A 70 -17.53 6.61 5.80
N LEU A 71 -17.57 6.45 4.47
CA LEU A 71 -18.29 7.34 3.55
C LEU A 71 -19.77 7.48 3.93
N ARG A 72 -20.46 6.36 4.15
CA ARG A 72 -21.89 6.37 4.51
C ARG A 72 -22.17 7.03 5.86
N ARG A 73 -21.21 6.98 6.78
CA ARG A 73 -21.32 7.55 8.12
C ARG A 73 -20.74 8.97 8.21
N LEU A 74 -20.13 9.47 7.14
CA LEU A 74 -19.51 10.77 7.13
C LEU A 74 -20.60 11.85 7.22
N VAL A 75 -20.53 12.65 8.28
CA VAL A 75 -21.39 13.81 8.50
C VAL A 75 -20.51 15.00 8.86
N GLN A 76 -20.94 16.21 8.50
CA GLN A 76 -20.19 17.42 8.81
C GLN A 76 -20.08 17.63 10.33
N GLY A 77 -21.20 17.48 11.06
CA GLY A 77 -21.22 17.63 12.52
C GLY A 77 -20.67 18.99 12.96
N SER A 78 -19.68 18.98 13.86
CA SER A 78 -18.98 20.17 14.36
C SER A 78 -17.76 20.59 13.52
N LYS A 79 -17.47 19.89 12.40
CA LYS A 79 -16.35 20.23 11.53
C LYS A 79 -16.68 21.47 10.69
N THR A 80 -15.65 22.24 10.36
CA THR A 80 -15.77 23.26 9.31
C THR A 80 -16.09 22.58 7.98
N VAL A 81 -16.73 23.32 7.07
CA VAL A 81 -17.06 22.82 5.73
C VAL A 81 -15.80 22.33 5.00
N GLU A 82 -14.71 23.09 5.11
CA GLU A 82 -13.42 22.75 4.50
C GLU A 82 -12.89 21.40 4.98
N ASN A 83 -12.81 21.19 6.30
CA ASN A 83 -12.29 19.94 6.86
C ASN A 83 -13.17 18.73 6.50
N TYR A 84 -14.49 18.93 6.48
CA TYR A 84 -15.43 17.90 6.05
C TYR A 84 -15.23 17.54 4.57
N TYR A 85 -15.10 18.55 3.71
CA TYR A 85 -14.93 18.35 2.28
C TYR A 85 -13.62 17.63 1.94
N GLN A 86 -12.52 18.01 2.58
CA GLN A 86 -11.22 17.34 2.41
C GLN A 86 -11.29 15.85 2.81
N GLU A 87 -11.99 15.53 3.91
CA GLU A 87 -12.16 14.13 4.34
C GLU A 87 -13.06 13.35 3.39
N LEU A 88 -14.15 13.96 2.91
CA LEU A 88 -15.05 13.39 1.93
C LEU A 88 -14.29 13.05 0.64
N GLU A 89 -13.57 14.02 0.08
CA GLU A 89 -12.79 13.85 -1.16
C GLU A 89 -11.73 12.76 -1.00
N ALA A 90 -10.99 12.76 0.12
CA ALA A 90 -9.98 11.75 0.39
C ALA A 90 -10.58 10.33 0.52
N LEU A 91 -11.78 10.20 1.10
CA LEU A 91 -12.47 8.91 1.21
C LEU A 91 -13.04 8.44 -0.14
N MET A 92 -13.56 9.34 -0.97
CA MET A 92 -14.06 9.03 -2.31
C MET A 92 -12.94 8.51 -3.21
N ILE A 93 -11.81 9.21 -3.26
CA ILE A 93 -10.63 8.78 -4.05
C ILE A 93 -10.13 7.40 -3.59
N LYS A 94 -10.13 7.12 -2.29
CA LYS A 94 -9.70 5.80 -1.75
C LYS A 94 -10.69 4.67 -2.05
N ALA A 95 -11.98 4.99 -2.12
CA ALA A 95 -13.04 4.04 -2.40
C ALA A 95 -13.29 3.82 -3.90
N ASP A 96 -12.55 4.51 -4.77
CA ASP A 96 -12.72 4.49 -6.24
C ASP A 96 -14.13 4.95 -6.66
N VAL A 97 -14.61 6.03 -6.01
CA VAL A 97 -15.91 6.69 -6.26
C VAL A 97 -15.72 8.03 -6.95
#